data_AF-A0A5K1J349-F1
#
_entry.id   AF-A0A5K1J349-F1
#
_cell.length_a   1.000
_cell.length_b   1.000
_cell.length_c   1.000
_cell.angle_alpha   90.00
_cell.angle_beta   90.00
_cell.angle_gamma   90.00
#
_symmetry.space_group_name_H-M   'P 1'
#
loop_
_entity.id
_entity.type
_entity.pdbx_description
1 polymer ?
#
loop_
_entity_poly.entity_id
_entity_poly.type
_entity_poly.pdbx_seq_one_letter_code
_entity_poly.pdbx_strand_id
1 'polypeptide(L)'
;MSKHQHTLVIDGTSGISGDMTVAALLDLGASVEHLREQLATLSVGGFEIAVTRVNKHGIDACDFDVRLAEELENHDHDMAWLYGNEAGTEHAHEHHHHDHGEHDHEHCHEHDHEGHAHGHEGHHHAHHHHHRSLADVTDIIDGSQLSDGAKRRALAIFTALAAAEAKAHGKTPETVMFHEVGAIDSIVDICSVAICLDDLGIENIVVESLSEGHGTIHCAHGLMPIPVPAVVNLCQAGNIALTPAPVAGELVTPTGAAIVAALRTSEYLPARYRIEAVGYGAGKRPYEGCCGTLRCLLVHVDA
;
A
#
# COMPACT_ATOMS: atom_id res chain seq x y z
N MET A 1 40.05 -2.52 -6.14
CA MET A 1 39.33 -1.49 -5.36
C MET A 1 38.12 -2.19 -4.76
N SER A 2 38.06 -2.29 -3.44
CA SER A 2 36.93 -2.94 -2.76
C SER A 2 35.66 -2.20 -3.16
N LYS A 3 34.72 -2.85 -3.86
CA LYS A 3 33.38 -2.27 -4.07
C LYS A 3 32.81 -2.10 -2.66
N HIS A 4 32.77 -0.85 -2.17
CA HIS A 4 32.16 -0.57 -0.88
C HIS A 4 30.69 -0.98 -1.03
N GLN A 5 30.27 -2.02 -0.32
CA GLN A 5 28.92 -2.52 -0.42
C GLN A 5 28.00 -1.60 0.38
N HIS A 6 27.31 -0.70 -0.33
CA HIS A 6 26.27 0.14 0.24
C HIS A 6 25.17 -0.76 0.82
N THR A 7 25.01 -0.69 2.13
CA THR A 7 24.00 -1.45 2.86
C THR A 7 22.91 -0.49 3.32
N LEU A 8 21.68 -0.78 2.93
CA LEU A 8 20.50 -0.06 3.39
C LEU A 8 19.92 -0.80 4.60
N VAL A 9 19.77 -0.11 5.72
CA VAL A 9 18.96 -0.58 6.85
C VAL A 9 17.61 0.12 6.76
N ILE A 10 16.53 -0.66 6.63
CA ILE A 10 15.16 -0.14 6.70
C ILE A 10 14.64 -0.40 8.11
N ASP A 11 14.34 0.68 8.81
CA ASP A 11 13.74 0.65 10.14
C ASP A 11 12.22 0.79 10.04
N GLY A 12 11.53 -0.35 9.98
CA GLY A 12 10.08 -0.45 9.86
C GLY A 12 9.32 -0.38 11.17
N THR A 13 9.91 0.16 12.25
CA THR A 13 9.28 0.22 13.58
C THR A 13 8.09 1.19 13.67
N SER A 14 7.97 2.10 12.70
CA SER A 14 6.87 3.09 12.64
C SER A 14 5.96 2.88 11.42
N GLY A 15 5.97 1.66 10.86
CA GLY A 15 5.23 1.30 9.65
C GLY A 15 6.06 1.41 8.37
N ILE A 16 5.52 0.83 7.30
CA ILE A 16 6.12 0.79 5.96
C ILE A 16 5.04 0.72 4.87
N SER A 17 5.21 1.56 3.85
CA SER A 17 4.44 1.57 2.61
C SER A 17 5.32 1.93 1.42
N GLY A 18 4.74 1.83 0.22
CA GLY A 18 5.41 2.14 -1.04
C GLY A 18 5.94 3.57 -1.04
N ASP A 19 5.03 4.54 -0.97
CA ASP A 19 5.31 5.97 -0.84
C ASP A 19 6.32 6.33 0.27
N MET A 20 6.17 5.78 1.48
CA MET A 20 7.11 5.98 2.59
C MET A 20 8.51 5.49 2.23
N THR A 21 8.61 4.35 1.53
CA THR A 21 9.90 3.81 1.09
C THR A 21 10.53 4.70 0.02
N VAL A 22 9.76 5.15 -0.97
CA VAL A 22 10.23 6.08 -2.01
C VAL A 22 10.73 7.37 -1.38
N ALA A 23 9.91 7.99 -0.52
CA ALA A 23 10.25 9.23 0.16
C ALA A 23 11.52 9.11 0.99
N ALA A 24 11.67 8.00 1.74
CA ALA A 24 12.87 7.75 2.54
C ALA A 24 14.13 7.57 1.67
N LEU A 25 14.03 6.93 0.50
CA LEU A 25 15.16 6.77 -0.42
C LEU A 25 15.53 8.07 -1.14
N LEU A 26 14.55 8.89 -1.51
CA LEU A 26 14.78 10.23 -2.03
C LEU A 26 15.47 11.12 -1.00
N ASP A 27 15.02 11.08 0.26
CA ASP A 27 15.65 11.81 1.36
C ASP A 27 17.08 11.32 1.65
N LEU A 28 17.33 10.02 1.42
CA LEU A 28 18.65 9.42 1.56
C LEU A 28 19.64 9.91 0.48
N GLY A 29 19.14 10.44 -0.64
CA GLY A 29 19.94 11.04 -1.70
C GLY A 29 19.68 10.53 -3.12
N ALA A 30 18.65 9.71 -3.36
CA ALA A 30 18.28 9.33 -4.71
C ALA A 30 17.79 10.54 -5.52
N SER A 31 18.12 10.59 -6.81
CA SER A 31 17.79 11.73 -7.67
C SER A 31 16.31 11.76 -8.05
N VAL A 32 15.63 12.84 -7.66
CA VAL A 32 14.24 13.10 -8.06
C VAL A 32 14.13 13.30 -9.58
N GLU A 33 15.13 13.95 -10.20
CA GLU A 33 15.19 14.15 -11.64
C GLU A 33 15.29 12.82 -12.38
N HIS A 34 16.20 11.94 -11.97
CA HIS A 34 16.35 10.61 -12.55
C HIS A 34 15.07 9.78 -12.38
N LEU A 35 14.45 9.84 -11.18
CA LEU A 35 13.17 9.19 -10.92
C LEU A 35 12.09 9.64 -11.91
N ARG A 36 11.94 10.95 -12.12
CA ARG A 36 10.95 11.50 -13.08
C ARG A 36 11.21 11.05 -14.51
N GLU A 37 12.47 11.11 -14.95
CA GLU A 37 12.87 10.68 -16.31
C GLU A 37 12.54 9.21 -16.55
N GLN A 38 12.82 8.34 -15.57
CA GLN A 38 12.56 6.91 -15.64
C GLN A 38 11.06 6.60 -15.63
N LEU A 39 10.29 7.20 -14.71
CA LEU A 39 8.84 7.00 -14.62
C LEU A 39 8.09 7.49 -15.87
N ALA A 40 8.56 8.55 -16.52
CA ALA A 40 7.97 9.05 -17.76
C ALA A 40 8.04 8.04 -18.93
N THR A 41 8.83 6.98 -18.80
CA THR A 41 8.95 5.92 -19.81
C THR A 41 7.99 4.76 -19.59
N LEU A 42 7.28 4.74 -18.46
CA LEU A 42 6.22 3.76 -18.22
C LEU A 42 5.02 4.05 -19.13
N SER A 43 4.41 3.02 -19.69
CA SER A 43 3.20 3.13 -20.52
C SER A 43 1.92 3.29 -19.69
N VAL A 44 2.00 3.96 -18.53
CA VAL A 44 0.87 4.33 -17.68
C VAL A 44 0.79 5.86 -17.60
N GLY A 45 -0.31 6.43 -18.06
CA GLY A 45 -0.57 7.88 -17.98
C GLY A 45 -1.50 8.23 -16.81
N GLY A 46 -1.82 9.52 -16.67
CA GLY A 46 -2.82 9.99 -15.71
C GLY A 46 -2.32 10.14 -14.28
N PHE A 47 -1.01 10.29 -14.09
CA PHE A 47 -0.42 10.63 -12.80
C PHE A 47 0.63 11.74 -12.92
N GLU A 48 0.83 12.47 -11.83
CA GLU A 48 1.98 13.34 -11.58
C GLU A 48 2.59 12.96 -10.23
N ILE A 49 3.90 13.16 -10.07
CA ILE A 49 4.57 12.96 -8.77
C ILE A 49 4.92 14.30 -8.15
N ALA A 50 4.64 14.44 -6.86
CA ALA A 50 5.11 15.53 -6.03
C ALA A 50 6.08 15.00 -4.97
N VAL A 51 7.19 15.72 -4.79
CA VAL A 51 8.19 15.44 -3.76
C VAL A 51 8.33 16.70 -2.92
N THR A 52 7.98 16.62 -1.65
CA THR A 52 7.96 17.79 -0.76
C THR A 52 8.60 17.48 0.60
N ARG A 53 8.73 18.51 1.44
CA ARG A 53 9.13 18.38 2.85
C ARG A 53 7.94 18.59 3.74
N VAL A 54 7.77 17.72 4.73
CA VAL A 54 6.70 17.80 5.73
C VAL A 54 7.28 17.64 7.12
N ASN A 55 6.62 18.24 8.11
CA ASN A 55 6.93 18.02 9.51
C ASN A 55 5.97 16.97 10.10
N LYS A 56 6.49 15.81 10.50
CA LYS A 56 5.74 14.75 11.17
C LYS A 56 6.17 14.71 12.63
N HIS A 57 5.32 15.20 13.54
CA HIS A 57 5.61 15.20 14.99
C HIS A 57 6.97 15.85 15.35
N GLY A 58 7.36 16.92 14.66
CA GLY A 58 8.64 17.59 14.88
C GLY A 58 9.80 17.06 14.04
N ILE A 59 9.63 15.96 13.30
CA ILE A 59 10.64 15.38 12.40
C ILE A 59 10.44 15.95 11.00
N ASP A 60 11.50 16.51 10.43
CA ASP A 60 11.55 16.92 9.02
C ASP A 60 11.74 15.68 8.15
N ALA A 61 10.76 15.40 7.29
CA ALA A 61 10.70 14.19 6.46
C ALA A 61 10.35 14.53 5.01
N CYS A 62 10.79 13.69 4.09
CA CYS A 62 10.38 13.73 2.69
C CYS A 62 8.97 13.16 2.57
N ASP A 63 8.18 13.76 1.70
CA ASP A 63 6.84 13.29 1.32
C ASP A 63 6.84 13.01 -0.17
N PHE A 64 6.41 11.83 -0.55
CA PHE A 64 6.26 11.39 -1.93
C PHE A 64 4.78 11.14 -2.20
N ASP A 65 4.24 11.83 -3.19
CA ASP A 65 2.82 11.80 -3.49
C ASP A 65 2.59 11.56 -4.98
N VAL A 66 1.83 10.51 -5.29
CA VAL A 66 1.36 10.20 -6.64
C VAL A 66 -0.04 10.76 -6.79
N ARG A 67 -0.15 11.85 -7.56
CA ARG A 67 -1.40 12.55 -7.81
C ARG A 67 -2.02 12.00 -9.08
N LEU A 68 -3.13 11.31 -8.92
CA LEU A 68 -3.88 10.75 -10.04
C LEU A 68 -4.81 11.81 -10.62
N ALA A 69 -5.13 11.70 -11.91
CA ALA A 69 -6.23 12.48 -12.48
C ALA A 69 -7.54 12.14 -11.75
N GLU A 70 -8.47 13.09 -11.63
CA GLU A 70 -9.70 12.97 -10.83
C GLU A 70 -10.52 11.68 -11.13
N GLU A 71 -10.51 11.22 -12.38
CA GLU A 71 -11.19 9.99 -12.82
C GLU A 71 -10.53 8.69 -12.31
N LEU A 72 -9.33 8.78 -11.76
CA LEU A 72 -8.47 7.68 -11.33
C LEU A 72 -8.18 7.72 -9.82
N GLU A 73 -8.71 8.72 -9.08
CA GLU A 73 -8.53 8.81 -7.62
C GLU A 73 -9.11 7.58 -6.90
N ASN A 74 -8.39 7.13 -5.87
CA ASN A 74 -8.76 6.04 -4.99
C ASN A 74 -8.86 6.52 -3.52
N HIS A 75 -9.42 5.69 -2.64
CA HIS A 75 -9.67 6.01 -1.22
C HIS A 75 -8.61 5.44 -0.27
N ASP A 76 -7.43 5.11 -0.78
CA ASP A 76 -6.36 4.41 -0.05
C ASP A 76 -5.73 5.23 1.10
N HIS A 77 -5.89 6.54 1.09
CA HIS A 77 -5.41 7.48 2.11
C HIS A 77 -6.54 8.17 2.89
N ASP A 78 -7.80 7.87 2.58
CA ASP A 78 -8.96 8.46 3.25
C ASP A 78 -9.28 7.71 4.55
N MET A 79 -8.87 8.28 5.69
CA MET A 79 -9.10 7.69 7.01
C MET A 79 -10.58 7.49 7.33
N ALA A 80 -11.47 8.36 6.85
CA ALA A 80 -12.90 8.26 7.12
C ALA A 80 -13.51 7.08 6.34
N TRP A 81 -13.02 6.82 5.13
CA TRP A 81 -13.40 5.64 4.37
C TRP A 81 -12.80 4.35 4.97
N LEU A 82 -11.52 4.36 5.31
CA LEU A 82 -10.78 3.19 5.79
C LEU A 82 -11.24 2.68 7.16
N TYR A 83 -11.56 3.60 8.08
CA TYR A 83 -11.85 3.26 9.48
C TYR A 83 -13.25 3.70 9.94
N GLY A 84 -13.99 4.42 9.10
CA GLY A 84 -15.22 5.08 9.51
C GLY A 84 -14.94 6.35 10.33
N ASN A 85 -15.93 7.24 10.43
CA ASN A 85 -15.84 8.32 11.40
C ASN A 85 -15.96 7.74 12.82
N GLU A 86 -14.89 7.80 13.62
CA GLU A 86 -15.00 7.75 15.08
C GLU A 86 -15.61 9.06 15.61
N ALA A 87 -16.88 9.28 15.26
CA ALA A 87 -17.73 10.28 15.89
C ALA A 87 -19.10 9.63 16.05
N GLY A 88 -19.47 9.34 17.30
CA GLY A 88 -20.75 8.73 17.61
C GLY A 88 -21.92 9.50 16.99
N THR A 89 -22.69 8.80 16.17
CA THR A 89 -24.08 9.12 15.92
C THR A 89 -24.86 7.82 15.99
N GLU A 90 -25.52 7.63 17.13
CA GLU A 90 -26.68 6.76 17.23
C GLU A 90 -27.62 7.15 16.09
N HIS A 91 -27.81 6.26 15.10
CA HIS A 91 -28.91 6.40 14.17
C HIS A 91 -30.21 6.10 14.91
N ALA A 92 -30.72 7.09 15.63
CA ALA A 92 -32.12 7.16 15.99
C ALA A 92 -32.91 7.31 14.70
N HIS A 93 -33.48 6.22 14.21
CA HIS A 93 -34.48 6.27 13.15
C HIS A 93 -35.74 6.92 13.71
N GLU A 94 -35.89 8.23 13.53
CA GLU A 94 -37.18 8.90 13.63
C GLU A 94 -38.05 8.44 12.45
N HIS A 95 -38.89 7.43 12.70
CA HIS A 95 -39.97 7.06 11.81
C HIS A 95 -41.03 8.16 11.84
N HIS A 96 -41.06 9.00 10.79
CA HIS A 96 -42.20 9.82 10.48
C HIS A 96 -43.41 8.92 10.17
N HIS A 97 -44.27 8.72 11.16
CA HIS A 97 -45.61 8.17 10.98
C HIS A 97 -46.47 9.18 10.22
N HIS A 98 -46.82 8.86 8.97
CA HIS A 98 -47.96 9.47 8.31
C HIS A 98 -49.22 8.68 8.66
N ASP A 99 -50.10 9.39 9.35
CA ASP A 99 -51.50 9.10 9.64
C ASP A 99 -52.28 8.77 8.35
N HIS A 100 -52.96 7.63 8.32
CA HIS A 100 -54.11 7.42 7.45
C HIS A 100 -55.17 6.59 8.17
N GLY A 101 -56.35 7.19 8.24
CA GLY A 101 -57.53 6.72 8.94
C GLY A 101 -58.15 5.44 8.40
N GLU A 102 -58.99 4.91 9.29
CA GLU A 102 -59.82 3.73 9.24
C GLU A 102 -60.52 3.48 7.90
N HIS A 103 -60.45 2.24 7.40
CA HIS A 103 -61.57 1.56 6.75
C HIS A 103 -61.45 0.04 6.96
N ASP A 104 -62.41 -0.51 7.69
CA ASP A 104 -62.74 -1.94 7.77
C ASP A 104 -62.99 -2.51 6.38
N HIS A 105 -62.45 -3.70 6.08
CA HIS A 105 -63.14 -4.78 5.35
C HIS A 105 -62.41 -6.12 5.59
N GLU A 106 -63.11 -7.06 6.22
CA GLU A 106 -62.79 -8.49 6.19
C GLU A 106 -62.90 -9.02 4.76
N HIS A 107 -61.93 -9.82 4.30
CA HIS A 107 -62.17 -11.04 3.51
C HIS A 107 -60.91 -11.91 3.45
N CYS A 108 -61.06 -13.18 3.83
CA CYS A 108 -60.12 -14.27 3.59
C CYS A 108 -59.97 -14.55 2.09
N HIS A 109 -58.78 -14.92 1.62
CA HIS A 109 -58.53 -16.09 0.74
C HIS A 109 -57.02 -16.37 0.60
N GLU A 110 -56.69 -17.65 0.66
CA GLU A 110 -55.37 -18.28 0.56
C GLU A 110 -54.83 -18.38 -0.88
N HIS A 111 -53.50 -18.19 -1.01
CA HIS A 111 -52.51 -18.72 -1.99
C HIS A 111 -52.76 -18.59 -3.50
N ASP A 112 -51.77 -18.41 -4.38
CA ASP A 112 -50.41 -17.86 -4.36
C ASP A 112 -50.07 -17.83 -5.86
N HIS A 113 -49.96 -16.66 -6.48
CA HIS A 113 -49.44 -16.53 -7.84
C HIS A 113 -48.52 -15.32 -7.93
N GLU A 114 -47.29 -15.63 -8.31
CA GLU A 114 -46.41 -14.88 -9.21
C GLU A 114 -46.19 -13.38 -8.96
N GLY A 115 -44.95 -13.10 -8.55
CA GLY A 115 -44.12 -12.17 -9.30
C GLY A 115 -44.23 -10.71 -8.89
N HIS A 116 -43.54 -10.32 -7.82
CA HIS A 116 -43.01 -8.96 -7.73
C HIS A 116 -41.57 -8.98 -7.19
N ALA A 117 -40.65 -8.81 -8.14
CA ALA A 117 -39.27 -8.44 -7.88
C ALA A 117 -39.24 -7.02 -7.30
N HIS A 118 -38.75 -6.89 -6.07
CA HIS A 118 -38.32 -5.60 -5.56
C HIS A 118 -36.91 -5.34 -6.09
N GLY A 119 -36.84 -4.55 -7.17
CA GLY A 119 -35.60 -3.94 -7.62
C GLY A 119 -35.12 -2.94 -6.57
N HIS A 120 -34.09 -3.32 -5.81
CA HIS A 120 -33.28 -2.36 -5.08
C HIS A 120 -32.42 -1.63 -6.12
N GLU A 121 -32.90 -0.47 -6.57
CA GLU A 121 -32.07 0.48 -7.31
C GLU A 121 -31.06 1.12 -6.36
N GLY A 122 -29.81 0.69 -6.51
CA GLY A 122 -28.72 1.59 -6.88
C GLY A 122 -28.25 2.61 -5.84
N HIS A 123 -27.24 2.23 -5.07
CA HIS A 123 -26.06 3.07 -4.88
C HIS A 123 -24.79 2.20 -4.94
N HIS A 124 -24.58 1.53 -6.07
CA HIS A 124 -23.25 1.05 -6.43
C HIS A 124 -22.50 2.22 -7.04
N HIS A 125 -21.70 2.91 -6.24
CA HIS A 125 -20.60 3.70 -6.78
C HIS A 125 -19.61 2.71 -7.40
N ALA A 126 -19.81 2.41 -8.69
CA ALA A 126 -18.89 1.60 -9.48
C ALA A 126 -17.65 2.46 -9.76
N HIS A 127 -16.75 2.52 -8.78
CA HIS A 127 -15.40 3.04 -8.99
C HIS A 127 -14.69 2.08 -9.95
N HIS A 128 -14.20 2.61 -11.07
CA HIS A 128 -13.47 1.86 -12.08
C HIS A 128 -12.07 1.50 -11.56
N HIS A 129 -11.98 0.49 -10.69
CA HIS A 129 -10.69 -0.13 -10.40
C HIS A 129 -10.19 -0.79 -11.69
N HIS A 130 -9.14 -0.25 -12.28
CA HIS A 130 -8.43 -0.92 -13.37
C HIS A 130 -7.74 -2.16 -12.80
N HIS A 131 -8.45 -3.30 -12.84
CA HIS A 131 -7.88 -4.58 -12.49
C HIS A 131 -6.78 -4.93 -13.49
N ARG A 132 -5.54 -4.99 -13.00
CA ARG A 132 -4.39 -5.47 -13.77
C ARG A 132 -3.95 -6.83 -13.23
N SER A 133 -3.56 -7.71 -14.14
CA SER A 133 -2.88 -8.95 -13.81
C SER A 133 -1.37 -8.71 -13.66
N LEU A 134 -0.65 -9.70 -13.14
CA LEU A 134 0.82 -9.68 -13.15
C LEU A 134 1.39 -9.56 -14.57
N ALA A 135 0.75 -10.16 -15.57
CA ALA A 135 1.17 -10.09 -16.96
C ALA A 135 1.07 -8.64 -17.50
N ASP A 136 -0.04 -7.96 -17.23
CA ASP A 136 -0.22 -6.56 -17.66
C ASP A 136 0.85 -5.64 -17.05
N VAL A 137 1.16 -5.83 -15.76
CA VAL A 137 2.21 -5.06 -15.07
C VAL A 137 3.59 -5.38 -15.62
N THR A 138 3.86 -6.65 -15.92
CA THR A 138 5.13 -7.08 -16.53
C THR A 138 5.33 -6.42 -17.88
N ASP A 139 4.29 -6.38 -18.73
CA ASP A 139 4.35 -5.73 -20.04
C ASP A 139 4.61 -4.22 -19.94
N ILE A 140 4.02 -3.54 -18.94
CA ILE A 140 4.28 -2.13 -18.65
C ILE A 140 5.75 -1.90 -18.29
N ILE A 141 6.30 -2.73 -17.38
CA ILE A 141 7.67 -2.60 -16.91
C ILE A 141 8.67 -2.95 -18.01
N ASP A 142 8.47 -4.06 -18.71
CA ASP A 142 9.38 -4.51 -19.77
C ASP A 142 9.39 -3.57 -20.97
N GLY A 143 8.24 -2.97 -21.31
CA GLY A 143 8.10 -1.98 -22.38
C GLY A 143 8.72 -0.61 -22.09
N SER A 144 9.10 -0.34 -20.84
CA SER A 144 9.70 0.94 -20.42
C SER A 144 11.21 1.04 -20.70
N GLN A 145 11.81 2.21 -20.46
CA GLN A 145 13.26 2.42 -20.48
C GLN A 145 13.87 2.43 -19.07
N LEU A 146 13.22 1.77 -18.11
CA LEU A 146 13.82 1.51 -16.80
C LEU A 146 15.14 0.74 -16.95
N SER A 147 16.10 1.00 -16.07
CA SER A 147 17.33 0.20 -16.01
C SER A 147 17.04 -1.28 -15.75
N ASP A 148 17.94 -2.18 -16.18
CA ASP A 148 17.78 -3.62 -15.94
C ASP A 148 17.69 -3.95 -14.45
N GLY A 149 18.42 -3.20 -13.61
CA GLY A 149 18.38 -3.34 -12.15
C GLY A 149 17.02 -2.93 -11.58
N ALA A 150 16.47 -1.80 -12.03
CA ALA A 150 15.15 -1.34 -11.64
C ALA A 150 14.05 -2.30 -12.10
N LYS A 151 14.05 -2.73 -13.38
CA LYS A 151 13.08 -3.71 -13.90
C LYS A 151 13.08 -4.99 -13.06
N ARG A 152 14.27 -5.56 -12.82
CA ARG A 152 14.43 -6.78 -12.02
C ARG A 152 13.87 -6.62 -10.61
N ARG A 153 14.11 -5.50 -9.94
CA ARG A 153 13.59 -5.24 -8.59
C ARG A 153 12.07 -5.05 -8.59
N ALA A 154 11.53 -4.24 -9.50
CA ALA A 154 10.09 -4.01 -9.60
C ALA A 154 9.32 -5.31 -9.88
N LEU A 155 9.79 -6.13 -10.84
CA LEU A 155 9.19 -7.42 -11.15
C LEU A 155 9.27 -8.40 -9.98
N ALA A 156 10.35 -8.39 -9.20
CA ALA A 156 10.47 -9.21 -8.00
C ALA A 156 9.42 -8.84 -6.94
N ILE A 157 9.19 -7.54 -6.71
CA ILE A 157 8.16 -7.04 -5.78
C ILE A 157 6.76 -7.46 -6.26
N PHE A 158 6.44 -7.22 -7.53
CA PHE A 158 5.13 -7.61 -8.10
C PHE A 158 4.90 -9.11 -8.10
N THR A 159 5.94 -9.91 -8.32
CA THR A 159 5.85 -11.37 -8.23
C THR A 159 5.51 -11.82 -6.81
N ALA A 160 6.12 -11.20 -5.79
CA ALA A 160 5.80 -11.48 -4.39
C ALA A 160 4.35 -11.11 -4.05
N LEU A 161 3.88 -9.93 -4.51
CA LEU A 161 2.49 -9.51 -4.37
C LEU A 161 1.53 -10.48 -5.04
N ALA A 162 1.76 -10.84 -6.30
CA ALA A 162 0.93 -11.78 -7.04
C ALA A 162 0.81 -13.13 -6.33
N ALA A 163 1.92 -13.65 -5.78
CA ALA A 163 1.89 -14.90 -5.02
C ALA A 163 1.06 -14.78 -3.73
N ALA A 164 1.17 -13.66 -3.01
CA ALA A 164 0.43 -13.42 -1.78
C ALA A 164 -1.08 -13.22 -2.02
N GLU A 165 -1.43 -12.46 -3.06
CA GLU A 165 -2.80 -12.23 -3.50
C GLU A 165 -3.43 -13.51 -4.04
N ALA A 166 -2.71 -14.28 -4.87
CA ALA A 166 -3.17 -15.55 -5.37
C ALA A 166 -3.54 -16.50 -4.23
N LYS A 167 -2.70 -16.56 -3.18
CA LYS A 167 -2.99 -17.36 -1.99
C LYS A 167 -4.20 -16.83 -1.20
N ALA A 168 -4.35 -15.52 -1.05
CA ALA A 168 -5.51 -14.92 -0.39
C ALA A 168 -6.83 -15.21 -1.13
N HIS A 169 -6.77 -15.29 -2.46
CA HIS A 169 -7.92 -15.52 -3.33
C HIS A 169 -8.14 -16.97 -3.77
N GLY A 170 -7.28 -17.91 -3.36
CA GLY A 170 -7.33 -19.30 -3.84
C GLY A 170 -7.12 -19.45 -5.35
N LYS A 171 -6.33 -18.55 -5.95
CA LYS A 171 -5.98 -18.49 -7.38
C LYS A 171 -4.50 -18.85 -7.60
N THR A 172 -4.05 -18.79 -8.85
CA THR A 172 -2.63 -18.85 -9.20
C THR A 172 -2.07 -17.45 -9.48
N PRO A 173 -0.74 -17.21 -9.36
CA PRO A 173 -0.15 -15.91 -9.66
C PRO A 173 -0.44 -15.38 -11.07
N GLU A 174 -0.67 -16.27 -12.04
CA GLU A 174 -0.95 -15.90 -13.43
C GLU A 174 -2.40 -15.47 -13.65
N THR A 175 -3.31 -15.87 -12.74
CA THR A 175 -4.77 -15.66 -12.88
C THR A 175 -5.32 -14.69 -11.85
N VAL A 176 -4.49 -14.25 -10.91
CA VAL A 176 -4.88 -13.25 -9.92
C VAL A 176 -4.98 -11.87 -10.59
N MET A 177 -6.06 -11.18 -10.27
CA MET A 177 -6.22 -9.78 -10.63
C MET A 177 -5.96 -8.96 -9.37
N PHE A 178 -5.15 -7.93 -9.49
CA PHE A 178 -4.93 -7.02 -8.39
C PHE A 178 -6.16 -6.12 -8.22
N HIS A 179 -6.68 -6.07 -6.99
CA HIS A 179 -7.83 -5.22 -6.65
C HIS A 179 -7.38 -3.85 -6.14
N GLU A 180 -6.31 -3.81 -5.34
CA GLU A 180 -5.77 -2.59 -4.72
C GLU A 180 -4.37 -2.28 -5.26
N VAL A 181 -3.49 -3.30 -5.32
CA VAL A 181 -2.09 -3.14 -5.72
C VAL A 181 -1.84 -3.07 -7.23
N GLY A 182 -2.90 -3.12 -8.04
CA GLY A 182 -2.85 -3.02 -9.51
C GLY A 182 -3.16 -1.62 -10.03
N ALA A 183 -3.50 -0.71 -9.12
CA ALA A 183 -3.76 0.68 -9.43
C ALA A 183 -2.45 1.43 -9.77
N ILE A 184 -2.61 2.60 -10.37
CA ILE A 184 -1.50 3.36 -10.97
C ILE A 184 -0.52 3.83 -9.89
N ASP A 185 -1.04 4.29 -8.76
CA ASP A 185 -0.30 4.61 -7.53
C ASP A 185 0.67 3.49 -7.12
N SER A 186 0.19 2.24 -7.01
CA SER A 186 1.02 1.10 -6.60
C SER A 186 2.10 0.76 -7.63
N ILE A 187 1.80 0.90 -8.92
CA ILE A 187 2.79 0.75 -10.00
C ILE A 187 3.87 1.81 -9.90
N VAL A 188 3.47 3.07 -9.73
CA VAL A 188 4.40 4.20 -9.59
C VAL A 188 5.25 4.03 -8.34
N ASP A 189 4.67 3.68 -7.20
CA ASP A 189 5.39 3.44 -5.94
C ASP A 189 6.45 2.34 -6.09
N ILE A 190 6.06 1.16 -6.57
CA ILE A 190 6.97 0.00 -6.68
C ILE A 190 8.10 0.28 -7.69
N CYS A 191 7.76 0.87 -8.84
CA CYS A 191 8.77 1.27 -9.80
C CYS A 191 9.71 2.34 -9.23
N SER A 192 9.17 3.30 -8.47
CA SER A 192 9.96 4.36 -7.83
C SER A 192 10.94 3.80 -6.80
N VAL A 193 10.53 2.84 -5.97
CA VAL A 193 11.43 2.13 -5.04
C VAL A 193 12.54 1.45 -5.81
N ALA A 194 12.21 0.73 -6.88
CA ALA A 194 13.18 0.03 -7.69
C ALA A 194 14.20 0.97 -8.35
N ILE A 195 13.75 2.11 -8.90
CA ILE A 195 14.61 3.14 -9.50
C ILE A 195 15.52 3.77 -8.45
N CYS A 196 14.99 4.17 -7.29
CA CYS A 196 15.78 4.82 -6.25
C CYS A 196 16.86 3.89 -5.67
N LEU A 197 16.55 2.60 -5.49
CA LEU A 197 17.54 1.60 -5.05
C LEU A 197 18.65 1.40 -6.09
N ASP A 198 18.31 1.41 -7.38
CA ASP A 198 19.27 1.26 -8.47
C ASP A 198 20.18 2.50 -8.59
N ASP A 199 19.61 3.69 -8.53
CA ASP A 199 20.32 4.98 -8.54
C ASP A 199 21.34 5.08 -7.39
N LEU A 200 20.94 4.66 -6.19
CA LEU A 200 21.82 4.62 -5.01
C LEU A 200 22.84 3.46 -5.04
N GLY A 201 22.74 2.54 -6.00
CA GLY A 201 23.59 1.35 -6.10
C GLY A 201 23.46 0.40 -4.91
N ILE A 202 22.27 0.31 -4.30
CA ILE A 202 22.01 -0.50 -3.11
C ILE A 202 21.75 -1.95 -3.52
N GLU A 203 22.59 -2.85 -3.02
CA GLU A 203 22.44 -4.30 -3.24
C GLU A 203 22.12 -5.07 -1.96
N ASN A 204 22.53 -4.56 -0.81
CA ASN A 204 22.27 -5.20 0.49
C ASN A 204 21.20 -4.42 1.25
N ILE A 205 20.12 -5.09 1.63
CA ILE A 205 19.00 -4.50 2.36
C ILE A 205 18.76 -5.31 3.64
N VAL A 206 18.89 -4.65 4.78
CA VAL A 206 18.69 -5.24 6.11
C VAL A 206 17.36 -4.76 6.67
N VAL A 207 16.51 -5.71 7.05
CA VAL A 207 15.25 -5.44 7.77
C VAL A 207 15.10 -6.47 8.87
N GLU A 208 15.29 -6.06 10.12
CA GLU A 208 15.23 -6.97 11.28
C GLU A 208 13.79 -7.44 11.54
N SER A 209 12.86 -6.50 11.64
CA SER A 209 11.45 -6.77 11.82
C SER A 209 10.62 -5.60 11.28
N LEU A 210 9.31 -5.83 11.13
CA LEU A 210 8.33 -4.79 10.89
C LEU A 210 7.39 -4.66 12.09
N SER A 211 7.02 -3.43 12.44
CA SER A 211 6.01 -3.20 13.46
C SER A 211 4.63 -3.18 12.84
N GLU A 212 3.74 -4.06 13.33
CA GLU A 212 2.37 -4.19 12.83
C GLU A 212 1.38 -3.60 13.83
N GLY A 213 0.40 -2.87 13.33
CA GLY A 213 -0.70 -2.34 14.13
C GLY A 213 -1.79 -3.38 14.39
N HIS A 214 -3.00 -2.92 14.70
CA HIS A 214 -4.14 -3.79 14.96
C HIS A 214 -5.46 -3.15 14.58
N GLY A 215 -6.53 -3.94 14.63
CA GLY A 215 -7.91 -3.50 14.36
C GLY A 215 -8.42 -4.04 13.04
N THR A 216 -9.25 -3.25 12.37
CA THR A 216 -9.84 -3.58 11.08
C THR A 216 -9.71 -2.43 10.10
N ILE A 217 -9.65 -2.74 8.81
CA ILE A 217 -9.56 -1.76 7.72
C ILE A 217 -10.65 -2.07 6.68
N HIS A 218 -11.27 -1.04 6.12
CA HIS A 218 -12.16 -1.17 4.98
C HIS A 218 -11.35 -1.20 3.69
N CYS A 219 -11.65 -2.15 2.82
CA CYS A 219 -10.93 -2.37 1.57
C CYS A 219 -11.89 -2.89 0.49
N ALA A 220 -11.43 -3.21 -0.72
CA ALA A 220 -12.26 -3.72 -1.80
C ALA A 220 -13.03 -5.02 -1.44
N HIS A 221 -12.60 -5.69 -0.37
CA HIS A 221 -13.20 -6.93 0.16
C HIS A 221 -14.11 -6.69 1.37
N GLY A 222 -14.42 -5.42 1.67
CA GLY A 222 -15.17 -5.02 2.86
C GLY A 222 -14.26 -4.82 4.06
N LEU A 223 -14.80 -5.05 5.26
CA LEU A 223 -14.06 -4.89 6.52
C LEU A 223 -13.15 -6.10 6.77
N MET A 224 -11.85 -5.87 6.88
CA MET A 224 -10.83 -6.90 7.04
C MET A 224 -10.03 -6.70 8.33
N PRO A 225 -9.59 -7.77 9.00
CA PRO A 225 -8.66 -7.65 10.12
C PRO A 225 -7.30 -7.13 9.62
N ILE A 226 -6.62 -6.39 10.48
CA ILE A 226 -5.22 -6.02 10.30
C ILE A 226 -4.36 -7.02 11.07
N PRO A 227 -3.30 -7.61 10.46
CA PRO A 227 -2.88 -7.43 9.06
C PRO A 227 -3.84 -8.08 8.05
N VAL A 228 -3.99 -7.46 6.88
CA VAL A 228 -4.78 -8.00 5.77
C VAL A 228 -4.15 -9.29 5.20
N PRO A 229 -4.92 -10.17 4.52
CA PRO A 229 -4.41 -11.48 4.07
C PRO A 229 -3.17 -11.42 3.19
N ALA A 230 -3.04 -10.41 2.33
CA ALA A 230 -1.85 -10.22 1.50
C ALA A 230 -0.59 -10.00 2.36
N VAL A 231 -0.66 -9.12 3.36
CA VAL A 231 0.44 -8.86 4.31
C VAL A 231 0.81 -10.13 5.08
N VAL A 232 -0.19 -10.86 5.60
CA VAL A 232 0.05 -12.16 6.28
C VAL A 232 0.82 -13.12 5.38
N ASN A 233 0.40 -13.26 4.13
CA ASN A 233 1.02 -14.17 3.18
C ASN A 233 2.45 -13.74 2.80
N LEU A 234 2.68 -12.44 2.61
CA LEU A 234 4.00 -11.87 2.33
C LEU A 234 4.97 -12.10 3.50
N CYS A 235 4.54 -11.76 4.72
CA CYS A 235 5.38 -11.93 5.90
C CYS A 235 5.69 -13.41 6.17
N GLN A 236 4.71 -14.31 5.98
CA GLN A 236 4.95 -15.75 6.09
C GLN A 236 5.95 -16.24 5.03
N ALA A 237 5.77 -15.88 3.76
CA ALA A 237 6.62 -16.33 2.67
C ALA A 237 8.05 -15.77 2.76
N GLY A 238 8.17 -14.50 3.15
CA GLY A 238 9.45 -13.80 3.32
C GLY A 238 10.14 -14.08 4.66
N ASN A 239 9.55 -14.87 5.56
CA ASN A 239 10.00 -15.06 6.94
C ASN A 239 10.27 -13.72 7.65
N ILE A 240 9.33 -12.77 7.52
CA ILE A 240 9.47 -11.43 8.09
C ILE A 240 8.94 -11.48 9.53
N ALA A 241 9.80 -11.13 10.49
CA ALA A 241 9.39 -10.99 11.88
C ALA A 241 8.44 -9.79 12.02
N LEU A 242 7.28 -10.02 12.62
CA LEU A 242 6.32 -8.98 12.96
C LEU A 242 6.37 -8.69 14.46
N THR A 243 6.50 -7.42 14.81
CA THR A 243 6.45 -6.94 16.19
C THR A 243 5.13 -6.22 16.41
N PRO A 244 4.23 -6.72 17.28
CA PRO A 244 2.98 -6.01 17.57
C PRO A 244 3.24 -4.62 18.16
N ALA A 245 2.65 -3.60 17.56
CA ALA A 245 2.66 -2.23 18.04
C ALA A 245 1.30 -1.87 18.66
N PRO A 246 1.26 -1.05 19.72
CA PRO A 246 0.02 -0.59 20.34
C PRO A 246 -0.60 0.56 19.53
N VAL A 247 -0.76 0.36 18.22
CA VAL A 247 -1.26 1.35 17.27
C VAL A 247 -2.44 0.75 16.52
N ALA A 248 -3.60 1.42 16.59
CA ALA A 248 -4.76 1.07 15.78
C ALA A 248 -4.54 1.56 14.36
N GLY A 249 -4.65 0.65 13.38
CA GLY A 249 -4.44 0.95 11.97
C GLY A 249 -3.40 0.05 11.30
N GLU A 250 -3.32 0.16 9.97
CA GLU A 250 -2.43 -0.64 9.14
C GLU A 250 -1.07 0.04 9.06
N LEU A 251 -0.10 -0.45 9.83
CA LEU A 251 1.27 0.07 9.79
C LEU A 251 2.09 -0.59 8.68
N VAL A 252 1.83 -1.87 8.39
CA VAL A 252 2.46 -2.56 7.26
C VAL A 252 1.43 -2.72 6.16
N THR A 253 1.62 -1.98 5.07
CA THR A 253 0.77 -2.12 3.87
C THR A 253 1.21 -3.32 3.03
N PRO A 254 0.35 -3.88 2.15
CA PRO A 254 0.74 -4.92 1.20
C PRO A 254 1.99 -4.56 0.40
N THR A 255 2.08 -3.34 -0.12
CA THR A 255 3.23 -2.85 -0.90
C THR A 255 4.51 -2.80 -0.04
N GLY A 256 4.41 -2.28 1.19
CA GLY A 256 5.52 -2.25 2.14
C GLY A 256 6.06 -3.63 2.49
N ALA A 257 5.16 -4.57 2.82
CA ALA A 257 5.54 -5.96 3.08
C ALA A 257 6.18 -6.64 1.86
N ALA A 258 5.70 -6.33 0.65
CA ALA A 258 6.23 -6.93 -0.57
C ALA A 258 7.63 -6.45 -0.92
N ILE A 259 7.94 -5.17 -0.68
CA ILE A 259 9.29 -4.63 -0.81
C ILE A 259 10.27 -5.44 0.05
N VAL A 260 9.92 -5.67 1.32
CA VAL A 260 10.75 -6.43 2.24
C VAL A 260 10.83 -7.90 1.83
N ALA A 261 9.69 -8.54 1.51
CA ALA A 261 9.64 -9.94 1.13
C ALA A 261 10.48 -10.24 -0.12
N ALA A 262 10.49 -9.31 -1.09
CA ALA A 262 11.21 -9.49 -2.35
C ALA A 262 12.69 -9.09 -2.27
N LEU A 263 13.03 -8.04 -1.52
CA LEU A 263 14.33 -7.39 -1.63
C LEU A 263 15.23 -7.50 -0.39
N ARG A 264 14.72 -7.93 0.77
CA ARG A 264 15.53 -8.11 1.98
C ARG A 264 16.63 -9.15 1.76
N THR A 265 17.87 -8.78 2.04
CA THR A 265 19.03 -9.68 1.94
C THR A 265 19.50 -10.20 3.30
N SER A 266 19.14 -9.53 4.39
CA SER A 266 19.45 -9.96 5.76
C SER A 266 18.37 -9.50 6.75
N GLU A 267 18.14 -10.32 7.78
CA GLU A 267 17.35 -9.95 8.95
C GLU A 267 18.23 -9.55 10.15
N TYR A 268 19.55 -9.58 10.00
CA TYR A 268 20.49 -9.25 11.06
C TYR A 268 21.26 -7.98 10.72
N LEU A 269 21.26 -7.03 11.65
CA LEU A 269 22.15 -5.89 11.60
C LEU A 269 23.62 -6.34 11.64
N PRO A 270 24.52 -5.64 10.91
CA PRO A 270 25.95 -5.89 11.04
C PRO A 270 26.40 -5.66 12.48
N ALA A 271 27.36 -6.46 12.96
CA ALA A 271 27.87 -6.34 14.33
C ALA A 271 28.46 -4.95 14.63
N ARG A 272 29.01 -4.28 13.62
CA ARG A 272 29.46 -2.89 13.65
C ARG A 272 29.23 -2.24 12.29
N TYR A 273 28.70 -1.03 12.29
CA TYR A 273 28.51 -0.23 11.10
C TYR A 273 28.59 1.26 11.43
N ARG A 274 28.82 2.10 10.43
CA ARG A 274 28.75 3.56 10.52
C ARG A 274 27.64 4.07 9.61
N ILE A 275 26.84 4.99 10.11
CA ILE A 275 25.80 5.66 9.32
C ILE A 275 26.47 6.70 8.42
N GLU A 276 26.24 6.60 7.11
CA GLU A 276 26.73 7.53 6.11
C GLU A 276 25.66 8.57 5.75
N ALA A 277 24.40 8.14 5.62
CA ALA A 277 23.25 9.00 5.36
C ALA A 277 22.00 8.45 6.03
N VAL A 278 21.02 9.33 6.26
CA VAL A 278 19.71 9.00 6.83
C VAL A 278 18.64 9.64 5.97
N GLY A 279 17.60 8.89 5.65
CA GLY A 279 16.41 9.39 4.99
C GLY A 279 15.15 9.08 5.81
N TYR A 280 14.22 10.02 5.86
CA TYR A 280 12.92 9.89 6.50
C TYR A 280 11.81 10.05 5.46
N GLY A 281 10.99 9.01 5.30
CA GLY A 281 9.81 9.03 4.43
C GLY A 281 8.53 9.16 5.23
N ALA A 282 7.75 10.20 4.96
CA ALA A 282 6.50 10.48 5.64
C ALA A 282 5.37 9.57 5.12
N GLY A 283 4.59 8.99 6.03
CA GLY A 283 3.35 8.29 5.70
C GLY A 283 2.17 9.25 5.62
N LYS A 284 1.20 8.94 4.76
CA LYS A 284 0.01 9.79 4.56
C LYS A 284 -1.04 9.63 5.68
N ARG A 285 -1.16 8.42 6.24
CA ARG A 285 -2.13 8.10 7.29
C ARG A 285 -1.64 8.57 8.67
N PRO A 286 -2.38 9.43 9.39
CA PRO A 286 -2.04 9.80 10.76
C PRO A 286 -2.46 8.69 11.73
N TYR A 287 -1.52 8.20 12.53
CA TYR A 287 -1.77 7.23 13.59
C TYR A 287 -1.36 7.79 14.95
N GLU A 288 -2.19 7.61 15.98
CA GLU A 288 -1.85 7.99 17.34
C GLU A 288 -0.73 7.09 17.89
N GLY A 289 0.22 7.67 18.63
CA GLY A 289 1.32 6.92 19.24
C GLY A 289 2.42 6.48 18.27
N CYS A 290 2.36 6.87 17.00
CA CYS A 290 3.37 6.60 15.98
C CYS A 290 3.86 7.90 15.35
N CYS A 291 5.16 8.03 15.03
CA CYS A 291 5.66 9.23 14.37
C CYS A 291 5.15 9.37 12.93
N GLY A 292 4.78 8.25 12.29
CA GLY A 292 4.29 8.21 10.91
C GLY A 292 5.40 8.44 9.88
N THR A 293 6.64 8.03 10.19
CA THR A 293 7.79 8.13 9.27
C THR A 293 8.56 6.82 9.20
N LEU A 294 8.92 6.38 7.98
CA LEU A 294 9.87 5.30 7.76
C LEU A 294 11.29 5.87 7.78
N ARG A 295 12.21 5.20 8.47
CA ARG A 295 13.62 5.59 8.48
C ARG A 295 14.47 4.61 7.68
N CYS A 296 15.28 5.15 6.78
CA CYS A 296 16.29 4.42 6.02
C CYS A 296 17.68 4.91 6.41
N LEU A 297 18.61 4.00 6.67
CA LEU A 297 20.02 4.30 6.95
C LEU A 297 20.89 3.72 5.85
N LEU A 298 21.69 4.56 5.21
CA LEU A 298 22.81 4.09 4.41
C LEU A 298 23.99 3.85 5.35
N VAL A 299 24.52 2.63 5.37
CA VAL A 299 25.57 2.25 6.31
C VAL A 299 26.79 1.65 5.64
N HIS A 300 27.94 2.01 6.18
CA HIS A 300 29.21 1.35 5.95
C HIS A 300 29.38 0.19 6.93
N VAL A 301 29.57 -1.03 6.42
CA VAL A 301 29.85 -2.21 7.24
C VAL A 301 31.36 -2.41 7.32
N ASP A 302 31.89 -2.45 8.55
CA ASP A 302 33.29 -2.76 8.76
C ASP A 302 33.56 -4.22 8.37
N ALA A 303 34.61 -4.47 7.58
CA ALA A 303 35.04 -5.80 7.17
C ALA A 303 35.65 -6.62 8.31
#